data_AF-A0A1S3JLP7-F1
#
_entry.id   AF-A0A1S3JLP7-F1
#
_cell.length_a   1.000
_cell.length_b   1.000
_cell.length_c   1.000
_cell.angle_alpha   90.00
_cell.angle_beta   90.00
_cell.angle_gamma   90.00
#
_symmetry.space_group_name_H-M   'P 1'
#
loop_
_entity.id
_entity.type
_entity.pdbx_description
1 polymer ?
#
loop_
_entity_poly.entity_id
_entity_poly.type
_entity_poly.pdbx_seq_one_letter_code
_entity_poly.pdbx_strand_id
1 'polypeptide(L)'
;MVDKNDITAITASKKQQNSPHVNVAYRPGTSSDVDLAEGDTPNVYESLMISHPAENTTDPHRKSIKPLKTKVKKGLLITLIGILCVALVITLSIVFAREGYCDKLTQHLDHLISAENGLKARDPCRSQPCQNGAECKNQSETYLCSCPSGYTGRNCETVTNHCLSLPCKNGASCESLMGSVRCSCTSDFRGPRCEDDINECLNNPCAKGATCRNNYGGFHCSCPPGFTGTFCQLEISECSSRPCQNGGTCVDMVNSYQCLCSAGYYESNCQTRNPCRSQPCQNGAECKNQSETYLCSCPSGYTGRNCETESCSTLSYEVLDQAWRSLNFTVVDGEEHCDKVGWVTQWYRFSGAAGIKMPNWCVPTHHCGTHAPVWINGSNPVPEDFAVDRQACANWGSDCCNWSLDVKVRNCVDYFLYYLPPITKCHLAYCGEG
;
A
#
# COMPACT_ATOMS: atom_id res chain seq x y z
N MET A 1 -36.30 -32.63 26.40
CA MET A 1 -37.44 -31.90 26.99
C MET A 1 -36.89 -30.50 27.27
N VAL A 2 -37.21 -29.45 26.51
CA VAL A 2 -38.52 -29.08 25.90
C VAL A 2 -38.43 -28.80 24.38
N ASP A 3 -39.60 -28.78 23.75
CA ASP A 3 -39.95 -28.60 22.32
C ASP A 3 -40.46 -27.17 22.04
N LYS A 4 -40.45 -26.57 20.83
CA LYS A 4 -39.97 -27.02 19.49
C LYS A 4 -39.74 -25.79 18.55
N ASN A 5 -39.52 -26.08 17.27
CA ASN A 5 -39.68 -25.26 16.05
C ASN A 5 -40.51 -23.96 16.16
N ASP A 6 -40.10 -22.93 15.40
CA ASP A 6 -40.89 -22.60 14.19
C ASP A 6 -40.07 -21.99 13.04
N ILE A 7 -40.55 -22.18 11.81
CA ILE A 7 -39.94 -21.73 10.55
C ILE A 7 -40.89 -20.71 9.91
N THR A 8 -40.38 -19.57 9.43
CA THR A 8 -41.12 -18.79 8.41
C THR A 8 -40.17 -18.08 7.46
N ALA A 9 -40.31 -18.34 6.17
CA ALA A 9 -39.59 -17.66 5.11
C ALA A 9 -40.30 -16.37 4.69
N ILE A 10 -39.54 -15.34 4.33
CA ILE A 10 -40.06 -14.16 3.61
C ILE A 10 -39.18 -13.90 2.38
N THR A 11 -39.85 -13.74 1.24
CA THR A 11 -39.24 -13.70 -0.09
C THR A 11 -39.03 -12.28 -0.59
N ALA A 12 -37.92 -12.06 -1.30
CA ALA A 12 -37.67 -11.02 -2.29
C ALA A 12 -37.80 -9.52 -1.92
N SER A 13 -36.69 -8.78 -2.13
CA SER A 13 -36.64 -7.82 -3.25
C SER A 13 -35.19 -7.44 -3.61
N LYS A 14 -34.79 -7.73 -4.86
CA LYS A 14 -33.57 -7.15 -5.45
C LYS A 14 -33.83 -5.69 -5.81
N LYS A 15 -32.86 -4.80 -5.56
CA LYS A 15 -32.81 -3.47 -6.19
C LYS A 15 -31.44 -3.25 -6.80
N GLN A 16 -31.35 -3.42 -8.13
CA GLN A 16 -30.20 -2.95 -8.90
C GLN A 16 -30.25 -1.42 -8.98
N GLN A 17 -29.10 -0.77 -8.87
CA GLN A 17 -28.90 0.57 -9.40
C GLN A 17 -27.71 0.55 -10.36
N ASN A 18 -27.98 0.85 -11.62
CA ASN A 18 -26.97 1.09 -12.64
C ASN A 18 -26.31 2.45 -12.41
N SER A 19 -25.02 2.55 -12.73
CA SER A 19 -24.40 3.79 -13.20
C SER A 19 -23.35 3.43 -14.28
N PRO A 20 -23.18 4.22 -15.35
CA PRO A 20 -22.59 3.72 -16.59
C PRO A 20 -21.05 3.78 -16.61
N HIS A 21 -20.43 2.78 -17.21
CA HIS A 21 -19.03 2.85 -17.64
C HIS A 21 -18.89 3.78 -18.85
N VAL A 22 -18.02 4.78 -18.75
CA VAL A 22 -17.48 5.52 -19.90
C VAL A 22 -16.09 4.96 -20.21
N ASN A 23 -15.94 4.35 -21.39
CA ASN A 23 -14.64 3.92 -21.89
C ASN A 23 -13.94 5.10 -22.60
N VAL A 24 -12.71 5.40 -22.19
CA VAL A 24 -11.74 6.14 -23.03
C VAL A 24 -10.46 5.32 -23.08
N ALA A 25 -10.05 4.95 -24.30
CA ALA A 25 -8.85 4.16 -24.54
C ALA A 25 -7.63 5.07 -24.72
N TYR A 26 -6.47 4.62 -24.24
CA TYR A 26 -5.18 5.11 -24.73
C TYR A 26 -4.20 3.93 -24.88
N ARG A 27 -3.40 3.97 -25.95
CA ARG A 27 -2.43 2.90 -26.29
C ARG A 27 -1.10 3.09 -25.54
N PRO A 28 -0.34 2.00 -25.30
CA PRO A 28 0.97 2.08 -24.67
C PRO A 28 2.07 2.52 -25.65
N GLY A 29 3.07 3.23 -25.11
CA GLY A 29 4.37 3.47 -25.75
C GLY A 29 5.48 2.85 -24.89
N THR A 30 6.41 2.15 -25.54
CA THR A 30 7.48 1.36 -24.91
C THR A 30 8.67 2.21 -24.47
N SER A 31 9.32 1.86 -23.35
CA SER A 31 10.72 2.22 -23.08
C SER A 31 11.48 0.99 -22.56
N SER A 32 12.67 0.77 -23.14
CA SER A 32 13.54 -0.38 -22.88
C SER A 32 14.31 -0.27 -21.55
N ASP A 33 14.74 -1.41 -21.03
CA ASP A 33 15.68 -1.54 -19.91
C ASP A 33 17.09 -0.99 -20.23
N VAL A 34 17.87 -0.66 -19.19
CA VAL A 34 19.16 -1.32 -18.83
C VAL A 34 19.83 -0.61 -17.63
N ASP A 35 19.99 -1.39 -16.56
CA ASP A 35 21.00 -1.43 -15.49
C ASP A 35 21.60 -0.18 -14.79
N LEU A 36 21.69 -0.32 -13.47
CA LEU A 36 22.47 0.47 -12.51
C LEU A 36 23.76 -0.29 -12.11
N ALA A 37 24.86 0.43 -11.92
CA ALA A 37 25.97 0.03 -11.04
C ALA A 37 26.65 1.27 -10.46
N GLU A 38 27.11 1.15 -9.21
CA GLU A 38 27.54 2.26 -8.34
C GLU A 38 29.04 2.60 -8.48
N GLY A 39 29.47 3.77 -7.98
CA GLY A 39 30.89 3.99 -7.67
C GLY A 39 31.36 5.45 -7.55
N ASP A 40 31.76 5.81 -6.33
CA ASP A 40 32.71 6.88 -5.95
C ASP A 40 32.38 8.39 -6.12
N THR A 41 32.47 9.06 -4.97
CA THR A 41 32.54 10.51 -4.74
C THR A 41 34.02 10.88 -4.40
N PRO A 42 34.46 12.14 -4.19
CA PRO A 42 33.65 13.36 -4.05
C PRO A 42 34.20 14.69 -4.66
N ASN A 43 33.32 15.68 -4.61
CA ASN A 43 33.55 17.07 -4.14
C ASN A 43 33.57 18.22 -5.18
N VAL A 44 33.13 19.38 -4.65
CA VAL A 44 33.13 20.75 -5.22
C VAL A 44 32.12 21.00 -6.36
N TYR A 45 30.89 21.37 -5.97
CA TYR A 45 30.07 22.28 -6.77
C TYR A 45 30.37 23.74 -6.36
N GLU A 46 30.81 24.52 -7.33
CA GLU A 46 31.01 25.97 -7.20
C GLU A 46 29.67 26.72 -7.32
N SER A 47 29.54 27.87 -6.64
CA SER A 47 28.31 28.66 -6.62
C SER A 47 28.28 29.69 -7.75
N LEU A 48 27.22 29.72 -8.57
CA LEU A 48 26.94 30.87 -9.42
C LEU A 48 26.11 31.93 -8.67
N MET A 49 26.74 33.07 -8.38
CA MET A 49 26.06 34.35 -8.13
C MET A 49 26.61 35.38 -9.11
N ILE A 50 25.73 36.08 -9.82
CA ILE A 50 26.08 37.07 -10.83
C ILE A 50 26.11 38.46 -10.20
N SER A 51 27.23 39.17 -10.30
CA SER A 51 27.30 40.63 -10.11
C SER A 51 28.27 41.26 -11.10
N HIS A 52 27.94 42.47 -11.57
CA HIS A 52 28.72 43.18 -12.58
C HIS A 52 29.95 43.87 -11.94
N PRO A 53 31.11 43.92 -12.63
CA PRO A 53 32.29 44.65 -12.16
C PRO A 53 32.40 46.07 -12.75
N ALA A 54 33.25 46.88 -12.13
CA ALA A 54 33.76 48.13 -12.70
C ALA A 54 35.29 48.24 -12.50
N GLU A 55 35.93 48.97 -13.41
CA GLU A 55 37.30 49.54 -13.36
C GLU A 55 38.56 48.63 -13.52
N ASN A 56 39.06 48.63 -14.77
CA ASN A 56 40.27 49.36 -15.22
C ASN A 56 41.70 48.70 -15.18
N THR A 57 42.49 49.03 -16.22
CA THR A 57 43.95 48.79 -16.44
C THR A 57 44.43 47.34 -16.65
N THR A 58 45.40 46.98 -17.53
CA THR A 58 46.18 47.68 -18.59
C THR A 58 46.82 46.64 -19.54
N ASP A 59 47.04 46.97 -20.82
CA ASP A 59 47.77 46.12 -21.81
C ASP A 59 48.76 47.00 -22.66
N PRO A 60 50.04 46.60 -22.90
CA PRO A 60 51.04 47.48 -23.55
C PRO A 60 51.55 47.07 -24.96
N HIS A 61 51.97 48.09 -25.73
CA HIS A 61 52.84 48.08 -26.95
C HIS A 61 52.17 47.60 -28.28
N ARG A 62 52.22 48.30 -29.44
CA ARG A 62 53.28 49.00 -30.25
C ARG A 62 52.58 49.98 -31.25
N LYS A 63 53.18 50.96 -31.98
CA LYS A 63 54.47 51.71 -31.98
C LYS A 63 54.45 52.85 -33.04
N SER A 64 54.96 54.06 -32.73
CA SER A 64 55.28 55.20 -33.65
C SER A 64 54.07 55.96 -34.26
N ILE A 65 54.13 57.27 -34.62
CA ILE A 65 55.21 58.12 -35.18
C ILE A 65 55.24 59.55 -34.55
N LYS A 66 56.40 60.26 -34.60
CA LYS A 66 56.66 61.66 -34.14
C LYS A 66 56.22 62.73 -35.19
N PRO A 67 56.29 64.07 -34.98
CA PRO A 67 56.85 64.91 -33.89
C PRO A 67 55.76 65.87 -33.32
N LEU A 68 55.93 67.11 -32.81
CA LEU A 68 57.06 68.03 -32.52
C LEU A 68 56.66 68.95 -31.33
N LYS A 69 57.58 69.79 -30.80
CA LYS A 69 57.24 70.98 -29.99
C LYS A 69 58.18 72.16 -30.27
N THR A 70 57.62 73.36 -30.36
CA THR A 70 58.36 74.64 -30.37
C THR A 70 57.82 75.56 -29.26
N LYS A 71 58.71 76.14 -28.45
CA LYS A 71 58.37 77.12 -27.39
C LYS A 71 58.42 78.54 -27.95
N VAL A 72 57.51 79.42 -27.54
CA VAL A 72 57.71 80.87 -27.55
C VAL A 72 57.14 81.49 -26.27
N LYS A 73 57.97 82.20 -25.50
CA LYS A 73 57.55 83.11 -24.42
C LYS A 73 57.29 84.49 -25.03
N LYS A 74 56.16 85.16 -24.73
CA LYS A 74 56.00 86.61 -24.97
C LYS A 74 55.17 87.31 -23.90
N GLY A 75 55.86 87.83 -22.88
CA GLY A 75 55.35 88.98 -22.11
C GLY A 75 55.54 90.25 -22.93
N LEU A 76 54.68 90.49 -23.94
CA LEU A 76 54.63 91.72 -24.73
C LEU A 76 53.30 91.89 -25.49
N LEU A 77 52.17 91.58 -24.84
CA LEU A 77 50.82 91.78 -25.43
C LEU A 77 49.87 92.54 -24.49
N ILE A 78 50.12 92.50 -23.17
CA ILE A 78 49.31 93.16 -22.13
C ILE A 78 49.37 94.69 -22.28
N THR A 79 50.45 95.25 -22.84
CA THR A 79 50.61 96.70 -23.10
C THR A 79 49.94 97.21 -24.38
N LEU A 80 49.48 96.33 -25.28
CA LEU A 80 48.77 96.72 -26.51
C LEU A 80 47.24 96.78 -26.35
N ILE A 81 46.68 96.01 -25.42
CA ILE A 81 45.23 95.94 -25.16
C ILE A 81 44.72 97.22 -24.48
N GLY A 82 45.55 97.85 -23.63
CA GLY A 82 45.18 99.09 -22.92
C GLY A 82 44.99 100.32 -23.81
N ILE A 83 45.77 100.44 -24.90
CA ILE A 83 45.72 101.60 -25.80
C ILE A 83 44.53 101.51 -26.78
N LEU A 84 44.13 100.30 -27.16
CA LEU A 84 42.96 100.05 -28.02
C LEU A 84 41.61 100.36 -27.31
N CYS A 85 41.52 100.19 -25.99
CA CYS A 85 40.29 100.48 -25.25
C CYS A 85 39.98 101.99 -25.17
N VAL A 86 41.01 102.83 -24.98
CA VAL A 86 40.81 104.29 -24.86
C VAL A 86 40.40 104.93 -26.19
N ALA A 87 40.93 104.44 -27.32
CA ALA A 87 40.57 104.92 -28.66
C ALA A 87 39.13 104.56 -29.09
N LEU A 88 38.60 103.42 -28.64
CA LEU A 88 37.22 103.00 -28.91
C LEU A 88 36.18 103.80 -28.11
N VAL A 89 36.45 104.11 -26.83
CA VAL A 89 35.53 104.89 -25.99
C VAL A 89 35.40 106.34 -26.50
N ILE A 90 36.49 106.93 -26.98
CA ILE A 90 36.48 108.30 -27.53
C ILE A 90 35.80 108.37 -28.90
N THR A 91 35.92 107.34 -29.75
CA THR A 91 35.27 107.33 -31.07
C THR A 91 33.76 107.05 -30.99
N LEU A 92 33.30 106.18 -30.09
CA LEU A 92 31.87 105.98 -29.83
C LEU A 92 31.20 107.23 -29.23
N SER A 93 31.87 107.95 -28.34
CA SER A 93 31.32 109.15 -27.69
C SER A 93 31.07 110.32 -28.65
N ILE A 94 31.72 110.35 -29.83
CA ILE A 94 31.58 111.41 -30.83
C ILE A 94 30.47 111.09 -31.86
N VAL A 95 30.14 109.81 -32.07
CA VAL A 95 29.02 109.39 -32.93
C VAL A 95 27.66 109.69 -32.28
N PHE A 96 27.56 109.65 -30.96
CA PHE A 96 26.32 109.96 -30.22
C PHE A 96 25.93 111.46 -30.15
N ALA A 97 26.73 112.37 -30.72
CA ALA A 97 26.52 113.82 -30.61
C ALA A 97 25.83 114.47 -31.83
N ARG A 98 25.38 113.69 -32.83
CA ARG A 98 24.95 114.28 -34.12
C ARG A 98 23.76 113.65 -34.84
N GLU A 99 22.78 113.13 -34.11
CA GLU A 99 21.41 112.96 -34.63
C GLU A 99 20.39 112.92 -33.47
N GLY A 100 19.65 114.01 -33.28
CA GLY A 100 18.67 114.12 -32.21
C GLY A 100 17.35 113.45 -32.58
N TYR A 101 17.01 112.34 -31.92
CA TYR A 101 15.67 111.74 -32.01
C TYR A 101 15.25 111.10 -30.66
N CYS A 102 15.07 111.94 -29.64
CA CYS A 102 14.62 111.51 -28.29
C CYS A 102 13.11 111.20 -28.19
N ASP A 103 12.32 111.32 -29.26
CA ASP A 103 10.85 111.18 -29.25
C ASP A 103 10.32 109.80 -29.68
N LYS A 104 11.11 108.73 -29.51
CA LYS A 104 10.66 107.35 -29.75
C LYS A 104 10.97 106.34 -28.66
N LEU A 105 11.57 106.79 -27.54
CA LEU A 105 11.89 105.93 -26.39
C LEU A 105 10.83 106.01 -25.27
N THR A 106 10.12 107.13 -25.15
CA THR A 106 9.03 107.34 -24.20
C THR A 106 7.82 106.44 -24.44
N GLN A 107 7.51 106.06 -25.69
CA GLN A 107 6.44 105.10 -26.01
C GLN A 107 6.84 103.61 -25.92
N HIS A 108 8.10 103.29 -25.63
CA HIS A 108 8.51 101.91 -25.29
C HIS A 108 8.75 101.71 -23.79
N LEU A 109 8.99 102.77 -23.02
CA LEU A 109 9.05 102.69 -21.55
C LEU A 109 7.69 102.39 -20.93
N ASP A 110 6.58 102.94 -21.44
CA ASP A 110 5.23 102.63 -20.92
C ASP A 110 4.87 101.13 -21.06
N HIS A 111 5.40 100.46 -22.08
CA HIS A 111 5.18 99.03 -22.30
C HIS A 111 6.03 98.12 -21.41
N LEU A 112 7.13 98.65 -20.85
CA LEU A 112 7.97 97.97 -19.84
C LEU A 112 7.51 98.28 -18.41
N ILE A 113 7.02 99.49 -18.14
CA ILE A 113 6.48 99.87 -16.81
C ILE A 113 5.12 99.19 -16.53
N SER A 114 4.37 98.84 -17.58
CA SER A 114 3.20 97.95 -17.47
C SER A 114 3.58 96.48 -17.21
N ALA A 115 4.84 96.09 -17.45
CA ALA A 115 5.35 94.76 -17.10
C ALA A 115 5.89 94.67 -15.66
N GLU A 116 6.37 95.78 -15.06
CA GLU A 116 6.88 95.79 -13.68
C GLU A 116 5.81 95.99 -12.60
N ASN A 117 4.67 96.62 -12.90
CA ASN A 117 3.49 96.57 -12.01
C ASN A 117 2.60 95.33 -12.24
N GLY A 118 3.05 94.41 -13.11
CA GLY A 118 2.46 93.09 -13.33
C GLY A 118 3.00 92.00 -12.40
N LEU A 119 4.09 92.26 -11.64
CA LEU A 119 4.74 91.27 -10.77
C LEU A 119 4.01 91.06 -9.42
N LYS A 120 2.68 90.93 -9.47
CA LYS A 120 2.03 90.01 -8.51
C LYS A 120 2.66 88.65 -8.75
N ALA A 121 3.41 88.16 -7.77
CA ALA A 121 3.87 86.76 -7.75
C ALA A 121 2.69 85.89 -8.16
N ARG A 122 2.81 85.21 -9.32
CA ARG A 122 1.67 84.55 -9.99
C ARG A 122 1.30 83.33 -9.16
N ASP A 123 0.47 83.55 -8.14
CA ASP A 123 0.06 82.57 -7.12
C ASP A 123 -0.21 81.20 -7.76
N PRO A 124 0.76 80.27 -7.70
CA PRO A 124 0.64 79.00 -8.38
C PRO A 124 -0.38 78.07 -7.70
N CYS A 125 -0.77 78.36 -6.45
CA CYS A 125 -1.86 77.66 -5.78
C CYS A 125 -3.26 78.07 -6.27
N ARG A 126 -3.40 79.21 -6.96
CA ARG A 126 -4.69 79.69 -7.47
C ARG A 126 -5.36 78.75 -8.48
N SER A 127 -4.59 77.93 -9.20
CA SER A 127 -5.12 76.90 -10.10
C SER A 127 -5.52 75.59 -9.40
N GLN A 128 -5.46 75.53 -8.07
CA GLN A 128 -5.71 74.33 -7.25
C GLN A 128 -4.96 73.09 -7.77
N PRO A 129 -3.62 73.16 -7.93
CA PRO A 129 -2.86 72.05 -8.52
C PRO A 129 -2.81 70.80 -7.62
N CYS A 130 -2.97 70.98 -6.30
CA CYS A 130 -2.91 69.92 -5.31
C CYS A 130 -4.24 69.16 -5.22
N GLN A 131 -4.17 67.83 -5.38
CA GLN A 131 -5.29 66.91 -5.41
C GLN A 131 -5.51 66.24 -4.04
N ASN A 132 -6.58 65.45 -3.92
CA ASN A 132 -6.82 64.56 -2.78
C ASN A 132 -6.79 65.24 -1.39
N GLY A 133 -7.23 66.50 -1.32
CA GLY A 133 -7.29 67.29 -0.07
C GLY A 133 -5.96 67.86 0.41
N ALA A 134 -4.94 67.88 -0.44
CA ALA A 134 -3.61 68.41 -0.11
C ALA A 134 -3.56 69.94 0.01
N GLU A 135 -2.83 70.44 1.02
CA GLU A 135 -2.64 71.87 1.26
C GLU A 135 -1.57 72.45 0.33
N CYS A 136 -1.94 73.44 -0.49
CA CYS A 136 -1.02 74.09 -1.41
C CYS A 136 -0.27 75.25 -0.73
N LYS A 137 1.06 75.27 -0.85
CA LYS A 137 1.94 76.33 -0.32
C LYS A 137 2.75 76.97 -1.45
N ASN A 138 2.79 78.30 -1.47
CA ASN A 138 3.55 79.07 -2.46
C ASN A 138 5.05 79.08 -2.10
N GLN A 139 5.90 78.79 -3.08
CA GLN A 139 7.34 78.64 -2.90
C GLN A 139 8.12 79.39 -4.01
N SER A 140 8.25 80.71 -3.80
CA SER A 140 8.98 81.73 -4.57
C SER A 140 8.66 81.85 -6.06
N GLU A 141 8.75 80.78 -6.84
CA GLU A 141 8.38 80.72 -8.27
C GLU A 141 7.55 79.45 -8.61
N THR A 142 7.30 78.58 -7.62
CA THR A 142 6.57 77.32 -7.78
C THR A 142 5.56 77.11 -6.63
N TYR A 143 4.86 75.98 -6.65
CA TYR A 143 4.01 75.51 -5.55
C TYR A 143 4.55 74.21 -4.96
N LEU A 144 4.29 74.00 -3.68
CA LEU A 144 4.53 72.76 -2.95
C LEU A 144 3.20 72.24 -2.40
N CYS A 145 2.80 71.03 -2.77
CA CYS A 145 1.65 70.36 -2.18
C CYS A 145 2.07 69.60 -0.92
N SER A 146 1.44 69.92 0.21
CA SER A 146 1.60 69.17 1.46
C SER A 146 0.63 67.97 1.42
N CYS A 147 1.13 66.82 0.98
CA CYS A 147 0.29 65.64 0.76
C CYS A 147 -0.24 65.06 2.08
N PRO A 148 -1.55 64.77 2.18
CA PRO A 148 -2.11 63.98 3.27
C PRO A 148 -1.54 62.56 3.29
N SER A 149 -1.54 61.93 4.46
CA SER A 149 -1.09 60.56 4.64
C SER A 149 -1.79 59.61 3.65
N GLY A 150 -1.01 58.88 2.85
CA GLY A 150 -1.53 58.01 1.79
C GLY A 150 -1.42 58.59 0.38
N TYR A 151 -0.92 59.82 0.18
CA TYR A 151 -0.70 60.39 -1.16
C TYR A 151 0.75 60.89 -1.37
N THR A 152 1.22 60.76 -2.61
CA THR A 152 2.56 61.18 -3.10
C THR A 152 2.43 61.75 -4.52
N GLY A 153 3.56 62.16 -5.12
CA GLY A 153 3.59 62.88 -6.39
C GLY A 153 3.61 64.39 -6.18
N ARG A 154 3.84 65.15 -7.27
CA ARG A 154 4.01 66.62 -7.21
C ARG A 154 2.74 67.33 -6.75
N ASN A 155 1.61 66.75 -7.10
CA ASN A 155 0.26 67.25 -6.90
C ASN A 155 -0.50 66.40 -5.87
N CYS A 156 0.16 65.46 -5.20
CA CYS A 156 -0.49 64.43 -4.36
C CYS A 156 -1.49 63.57 -5.15
N GLU A 157 -1.24 63.40 -6.45
CA GLU A 157 -2.05 62.68 -7.43
C GLU A 157 -1.90 61.15 -7.31
N THR A 158 -0.79 60.67 -6.73
CA THR A 158 -0.45 59.24 -6.67
C THR A 158 -0.79 58.67 -5.31
N VAL A 159 -1.69 57.68 -5.25
CA VAL A 159 -1.94 56.92 -4.01
C VAL A 159 -0.66 56.17 -3.61
N THR A 160 -0.28 56.28 -2.33
CA THR A 160 0.87 55.58 -1.77
C THR A 160 0.54 54.09 -1.71
N ASN A 161 1.28 53.26 -2.46
CA ASN A 161 1.15 51.82 -2.33
C ASN A 161 1.95 51.33 -1.12
N HIS A 162 1.26 51.21 0.03
CA HIS A 162 1.85 50.74 1.28
C HIS A 162 2.31 49.28 1.23
N CYS A 163 1.85 48.47 0.25
CA CYS A 163 2.34 47.11 0.04
C CYS A 163 3.81 47.05 -0.41
N LEU A 164 4.37 48.14 -0.95
CA LEU A 164 5.78 48.18 -1.35
C LEU A 164 6.72 48.51 -0.18
N SER A 165 6.25 49.31 0.78
CA SER A 165 7.03 49.72 1.97
C SER A 165 6.81 48.82 3.18
N LEU A 166 5.60 48.27 3.33
CA LEU A 166 5.20 47.32 4.37
C LEU A 166 4.61 46.04 3.76
N PRO A 167 5.35 45.29 2.92
CA PRO A 167 4.83 44.10 2.26
C PRO A 167 4.37 43.06 3.28
N CYS A 168 3.25 42.40 2.98
CA CYS A 168 2.83 41.19 3.71
C CYS A 168 3.88 40.09 3.53
N LYS A 169 3.96 39.18 4.50
CA LYS A 169 4.90 38.05 4.52
C LYS A 169 4.21 36.77 4.06
N ASN A 170 5.03 35.75 3.80
CA ASN A 170 4.59 34.35 3.66
C ASN A 170 3.46 34.11 2.63
N GLY A 171 3.54 34.79 1.48
CA GLY A 171 2.56 34.64 0.39
C GLY A 171 1.19 35.27 0.63
N ALA A 172 1.00 35.97 1.75
CA ALA A 172 -0.25 36.65 2.06
C ALA A 172 -0.60 37.75 1.05
N SER A 173 -1.90 37.88 0.75
CA SER A 173 -2.41 38.92 -0.15
C SER A 173 -2.39 40.29 0.51
N CYS A 174 -1.98 41.32 -0.23
CA CYS A 174 -1.80 42.67 0.29
C CYS A 174 -2.80 43.67 -0.29
N GLU A 175 -3.51 44.38 0.58
CA GLU A 175 -4.38 45.51 0.25
C GLU A 175 -3.79 46.80 0.85
N SER A 176 -3.56 47.81 0.01
CA SER A 176 -3.06 49.11 0.43
C SER A 176 -4.23 50.01 0.85
N LEU A 177 -4.25 50.41 2.12
CA LEU A 177 -5.28 51.29 2.69
C LEU A 177 -4.71 52.70 2.93
N MET A 178 -5.55 53.67 3.28
CA MET A 178 -5.10 55.03 3.56
C MET A 178 -4.24 55.08 4.84
N GLY A 179 -2.91 55.15 4.67
CA GLY A 179 -1.95 55.21 5.77
C GLY A 179 -1.67 53.87 6.47
N SER A 180 -2.18 52.75 5.94
CA SER A 180 -1.96 51.41 6.52
C SER A 180 -1.97 50.31 5.45
N VAL A 181 -1.68 49.08 5.87
CA VAL A 181 -1.76 47.88 5.03
C VAL A 181 -2.72 46.88 5.68
N ARG A 182 -3.48 46.16 4.87
CA ARG A 182 -4.23 44.98 5.30
C ARG A 182 -3.67 43.75 4.61
N CYS A 183 -3.25 42.79 5.42
CA CYS A 183 -2.76 41.50 4.95
C CYS A 183 -3.81 40.41 5.19
N SER A 184 -4.12 39.66 4.13
CA SER A 184 -4.96 38.46 4.20
C SER A 184 -4.03 37.24 4.19
N CYS A 185 -3.81 36.66 5.37
CA CYS A 185 -2.90 35.53 5.57
C CYS A 185 -3.41 34.24 4.94
N THR A 186 -2.50 33.32 4.64
CA THR A 186 -2.85 31.91 4.38
C THR A 186 -3.25 31.22 5.70
N SER A 187 -3.64 29.95 5.65
CA SER A 187 -4.10 29.18 6.81
C SER A 187 -3.06 29.01 7.93
N ASP A 188 -1.79 29.21 7.61
CA ASP A 188 -0.63 28.73 8.36
C ASP A 188 0.16 29.89 9.02
N PHE A 189 -0.27 31.13 8.77
CA PHE A 189 0.35 32.34 9.31
C PHE A 189 -0.66 33.32 9.91
N ARG A 190 -0.19 34.12 10.87
CA ARG A 190 -0.97 35.14 11.59
C ARG A 190 -0.12 36.38 11.85
N GLY A 191 -0.72 37.36 12.53
CA GLY A 191 -0.11 38.67 12.79
C GLY A 191 -0.50 39.72 11.75
N PRO A 192 -0.26 41.02 12.03
CA PRO A 192 -0.73 42.13 11.18
C PRO A 192 -0.18 42.10 9.74
N ARG A 193 0.96 41.45 9.53
CA ARG A 193 1.62 41.26 8.23
C ARG A 193 1.80 39.79 7.86
N CYS A 194 1.14 38.88 8.56
CA CYS A 194 1.30 37.43 8.40
C CYS A 194 2.73 36.95 8.65
N GLU A 195 3.43 37.63 9.57
CA GLU A 195 4.82 37.38 9.94
C GLU A 195 4.99 36.23 10.94
N ASP A 196 3.96 35.93 11.74
CA ASP A 196 3.99 34.91 12.77
C ASP A 196 3.50 33.57 12.24
N ASP A 197 4.29 32.53 12.45
CA ASP A 197 3.92 31.15 12.20
C ASP A 197 2.78 30.69 13.15
N ILE A 198 1.84 29.90 12.64
CA ILE A 198 0.81 29.24 13.46
C ILE A 198 1.37 27.91 13.96
N ASN A 199 1.25 27.65 15.26
CA ASN A 199 1.61 26.35 15.81
C ASN A 199 0.43 25.38 15.75
N GLU A 200 0.29 24.59 14.67
CA GLU A 200 -0.86 23.69 14.55
C GLU A 200 -0.85 22.55 15.56
N CYS A 201 0.32 22.19 16.10
CA CYS A 201 0.45 21.12 17.09
C CYS A 201 -0.31 21.39 18.39
N LEU A 202 -0.66 22.65 18.70
CA LEU A 202 -1.51 23.00 19.84
C LEU A 202 -2.92 22.38 19.76
N ASN A 203 -3.39 22.02 18.56
CA ASN A 203 -4.68 21.37 18.34
C ASN A 203 -4.61 19.83 18.33
N ASN A 204 -3.42 19.24 18.57
CA ASN A 204 -3.17 17.80 18.50
C ASN A 204 -3.66 17.14 17.18
N PRO A 205 -3.20 17.60 16.00
CA PRO A 205 -3.68 17.11 14.71
C PRO A 205 -3.26 15.66 14.42
N CYS A 206 -2.21 15.16 15.07
CA CYS A 206 -1.65 13.83 14.82
C CYS A 206 -2.40 12.74 15.59
N ALA A 207 -2.81 11.68 14.90
CA ALA A 207 -3.55 10.55 15.46
C ALA A 207 -2.63 9.50 16.11
N LYS A 208 -3.25 8.51 16.79
CA LYS A 208 -2.62 7.25 17.21
C LYS A 208 -1.35 7.37 18.07
N GLY A 209 -1.16 8.49 18.76
CA GLY A 209 0.03 8.74 19.59
C GLY A 209 1.25 9.23 18.80
N ALA A 210 1.08 9.62 17.53
CA ALA A 210 2.13 10.25 16.73
C ALA A 210 2.60 11.58 17.33
N THR A 211 3.89 11.87 17.17
CA THR A 211 4.49 13.12 17.67
C THR A 211 4.30 14.23 16.64
N CYS A 212 3.67 15.34 17.04
CA CYS A 212 3.54 16.52 16.20
C CYS A 212 4.79 17.40 16.32
N ARG A 213 5.37 17.78 15.18
CA ARG A 213 6.42 18.80 15.09
C ARG A 213 5.92 19.98 14.26
N ASN A 214 5.90 21.15 14.86
CA ASN A 214 5.65 22.39 14.14
C ASN A 214 6.84 22.72 13.23
N ASN A 215 6.59 23.10 11.98
CA ASN A 215 7.59 23.67 11.09
C ASN A 215 7.09 25.02 10.60
N TYR A 216 7.94 25.78 9.90
CA TYR A 216 7.54 27.09 9.38
C TYR A 216 6.61 26.92 8.17
N GLY A 217 5.38 27.42 8.26
CA GLY A 217 4.33 27.24 7.25
C GLY A 217 3.67 25.85 7.29
N GLY A 218 3.56 25.26 8.48
CA GLY A 218 2.79 24.02 8.71
C GLY A 218 3.53 22.95 9.51
N PHE A 219 2.80 21.92 9.93
CA PHE A 219 3.28 20.86 10.82
C PHE A 219 3.66 19.56 10.09
N HIS A 220 4.34 18.67 10.82
CA HIS A 220 4.62 17.29 10.41
C HIS A 220 4.30 16.34 11.56
N CYS A 221 3.53 15.29 11.28
CA CYS A 221 3.30 14.18 12.20
C CYS A 221 4.35 13.08 11.97
N SER A 222 5.17 12.80 12.99
CA SER A 222 6.05 11.64 12.99
C SER A 222 5.28 10.42 13.49
N CYS A 223 4.94 9.53 12.56
CA CYS A 223 4.09 8.38 12.83
C CYS A 223 4.80 7.30 13.64
N PRO A 224 4.10 6.65 14.59
CA PRO A 224 4.61 5.45 15.23
C PRO A 224 4.66 4.29 14.21
N PRO A 225 5.48 3.26 14.46
CA PRO A 225 5.52 2.06 13.62
C PRO A 225 4.11 1.46 13.43
N GLY A 226 3.82 0.95 12.23
CA GLY A 226 2.48 0.46 11.85
C GLY A 226 1.48 1.53 11.39
N PHE A 227 1.84 2.82 11.34
CA PHE A 227 0.93 3.90 10.92
C PHE A 227 1.53 4.83 9.85
N THR A 228 0.66 5.40 9.01
CA THR A 228 1.01 6.26 7.87
C THR A 228 -0.08 7.31 7.57
N GLY A 229 0.16 8.14 6.55
CA GLY A 229 -0.68 9.28 6.17
C GLY A 229 -0.29 10.58 6.89
N THR A 230 -0.74 11.72 6.38
CA THR A 230 -0.36 13.07 6.85
C THR A 230 -0.59 13.30 8.35
N PHE A 231 -1.62 12.66 8.91
CA PHE A 231 -1.98 12.75 10.33
C PHE A 231 -1.71 11.43 11.08
N CYS A 232 -0.98 10.48 10.48
CA CYS A 232 -0.76 9.12 11.02
C CYS A 232 -2.07 8.37 11.32
N GLN A 233 -3.10 8.66 10.52
CA GLN A 233 -4.46 8.17 10.72
C GLN A 233 -4.73 6.83 10.03
N LEU A 234 -3.87 6.44 9.08
CA LEU A 234 -3.96 5.18 8.35
C LEU A 234 -3.08 4.14 9.03
N GLU A 235 -3.61 2.94 9.21
CA GLU A 235 -2.83 1.79 9.67
C GLU A 235 -2.21 1.09 8.45
N ILE A 236 -1.01 0.53 8.60
CA ILE A 236 -0.26 -0.12 7.53
C ILE A 236 -0.55 -1.61 7.56
N SER A 237 -1.38 -2.12 6.64
CA SER A 237 -1.62 -3.56 6.56
C SER A 237 -0.39 -4.32 6.02
N GLU A 238 0.38 -4.95 6.91
CA GLU A 238 1.51 -5.81 6.52
C GLU A 238 1.07 -7.00 5.67
N CYS A 239 -0.19 -7.46 5.83
CA CYS A 239 -0.76 -8.54 5.03
C CYS A 239 -0.84 -8.20 3.52
N SER A 240 -0.76 -6.93 3.13
CA SER A 240 -0.67 -6.50 1.72
C SER A 240 0.49 -7.14 0.96
N SER A 241 1.59 -7.46 1.66
CA SER A 241 2.76 -8.15 1.09
C SER A 241 2.55 -9.65 0.84
N ARG A 242 1.41 -10.21 1.29
CA ARG A 242 1.07 -11.64 1.24
C ARG A 242 2.16 -12.55 1.86
N PRO A 243 2.57 -12.31 3.12
CA PRO A 243 3.73 -13.00 3.70
C PRO A 243 3.50 -14.49 4.00
N CYS A 244 2.23 -14.91 4.12
CA CYS A 244 1.86 -16.28 4.48
C CYS A 244 1.86 -17.22 3.27
N GLN A 245 2.68 -18.26 3.34
CA GLN A 245 2.84 -19.27 2.30
C GLN A 245 1.85 -20.45 2.46
N ASN A 246 1.82 -21.35 1.48
CA ASN A 246 1.15 -22.66 1.58
C ASN A 246 -0.35 -22.61 2.00
N GLY A 247 -1.06 -21.56 1.55
CA GLY A 247 -2.47 -21.34 1.85
C GLY A 247 -2.76 -20.81 3.26
N GLY A 248 -1.72 -20.42 4.03
CA GLY A 248 -1.90 -19.79 5.33
C GLY A 248 -2.67 -18.48 5.24
N THR A 249 -3.55 -18.23 6.20
CA THR A 249 -4.34 -16.99 6.27
C THR A 249 -3.55 -15.91 7.02
N CYS A 250 -3.38 -14.74 6.41
CA CYS A 250 -2.73 -13.61 7.06
C CYS A 250 -3.72 -12.86 7.96
N VAL A 251 -3.31 -12.59 9.19
CA VAL A 251 -4.01 -11.73 10.15
C VAL A 251 -3.14 -10.49 10.39
N ASP A 252 -3.74 -9.35 10.08
CA ASP A 252 -3.17 -8.01 10.20
C ASP A 252 -3.05 -7.61 11.67
N MET A 253 -1.95 -6.97 12.06
CA MET A 253 -1.72 -6.48 13.43
C MET A 253 -0.88 -5.21 13.38
N VAL A 254 -1.06 -4.30 14.34
CA VAL A 254 -0.28 -3.05 14.34
C VAL A 254 1.23 -3.34 14.30
N ASN A 255 1.91 -2.88 13.24
CA ASN A 255 3.35 -3.05 13.01
C ASN A 255 3.80 -4.53 12.92
N SER A 256 2.91 -5.46 12.56
CA SER A 256 3.21 -6.90 12.55
C SER A 256 2.14 -7.73 11.81
N TYR A 257 2.37 -9.02 11.62
CA TYR A 257 1.35 -9.92 11.11
C TYR A 257 1.46 -11.29 11.76
N GLN A 258 0.37 -12.05 11.71
CA GLN A 258 0.33 -13.45 12.12
C GLN A 258 -0.19 -14.31 10.97
N CYS A 259 0.56 -15.35 10.61
CA CYS A 259 0.06 -16.37 9.70
C CYS A 259 -0.63 -17.51 10.46
N LEU A 260 -1.91 -17.72 10.17
CA LEU A 260 -2.65 -18.91 10.58
C LEU A 260 -2.40 -20.00 9.54
N CYS A 261 -1.49 -20.93 9.86
CA CYS A 261 -1.05 -21.95 8.92
C CYS A 261 -2.07 -23.06 8.69
N SER A 262 -2.18 -23.47 7.41
CA SER A 262 -2.89 -24.68 6.99
C SER A 262 -2.37 -25.92 7.72
N ALA A 263 -3.22 -26.94 7.85
CA ALA A 263 -2.85 -28.22 8.45
C ALA A 263 -1.57 -28.80 7.82
N GLY A 264 -0.61 -29.17 8.66
CA GLY A 264 0.69 -29.71 8.21
C GLY A 264 1.76 -28.66 7.86
N TYR A 265 1.50 -27.36 8.04
CA TYR A 265 2.50 -26.29 7.90
C TYR A 265 2.75 -25.55 9.22
N TYR A 266 3.94 -24.98 9.38
CA TYR A 266 4.36 -24.25 10.59
C TYR A 266 5.46 -23.22 10.29
N GLU A 267 5.99 -22.61 11.36
CA GLU A 267 6.80 -21.38 11.36
C GLU A 267 5.99 -20.11 11.02
N SER A 268 6.61 -18.93 11.21
CA SER A 268 5.93 -17.63 11.20
C SER A 268 5.19 -17.31 9.90
N ASN A 269 5.69 -17.84 8.77
CA ASN A 269 5.18 -17.56 7.43
C ASN A 269 4.62 -18.83 6.76
N CYS A 270 4.42 -19.90 7.53
CA CYS A 270 3.93 -21.21 7.07
C CYS A 270 4.81 -21.88 6.00
N GLN A 271 6.11 -21.53 5.95
CA GLN A 271 7.05 -22.00 4.95
C GLN A 271 7.40 -23.49 5.09
N THR A 272 7.43 -24.03 6.30
CA THR A 272 7.94 -25.38 6.55
C THR A 272 6.80 -26.39 6.68
N ARG A 273 6.92 -27.50 5.95
CA ARG A 273 5.94 -28.60 5.96
C ARG A 273 6.35 -29.68 6.96
N ASN A 274 5.44 -30.04 7.85
CA ASN A 274 5.52 -31.20 8.73
C ASN A 274 4.12 -31.81 8.90
N PRO A 275 3.76 -32.85 8.12
CA PRO A 275 2.44 -33.46 8.18
C PRO A 275 2.10 -34.08 9.56
N CYS A 276 3.08 -34.34 10.43
CA CYS A 276 2.79 -34.78 11.80
C CYS A 276 2.16 -33.70 12.68
N ARG A 277 2.24 -32.41 12.31
CA ARG A 277 1.59 -31.31 13.05
C ARG A 277 0.06 -31.40 13.03
N SER A 278 -0.53 -32.05 12.04
CA SER A 278 -1.99 -32.31 12.00
C SER A 278 -2.41 -33.58 12.74
N GLN A 279 -1.49 -34.22 13.48
CA GLN A 279 -1.73 -35.44 14.27
C GLN A 279 -2.46 -36.55 13.47
N PRO A 280 -1.95 -36.98 12.30
CA PRO A 280 -2.64 -37.93 11.43
C PRO A 280 -2.69 -39.35 12.02
N CYS A 281 -1.74 -39.69 12.89
CA CYS A 281 -1.63 -41.02 13.51
C CYS A 281 -2.57 -41.16 14.71
N GLN A 282 -3.30 -42.28 14.76
CA GLN A 282 -4.30 -42.60 15.77
C GLN A 282 -3.76 -43.62 16.79
N ASN A 283 -4.58 -43.96 17.79
CA ASN A 283 -4.34 -45.06 18.74
C ASN A 283 -2.97 -45.02 19.44
N GLY A 284 -2.43 -43.82 19.68
CA GLY A 284 -1.14 -43.62 20.35
C GLY A 284 0.10 -43.83 19.47
N ALA A 285 -0.05 -43.95 18.15
CA ALA A 285 1.05 -44.20 17.23
C ALA A 285 1.99 -43.00 17.07
N GLU A 286 3.30 -43.28 16.99
CA GLU A 286 4.34 -42.25 16.82
C GLU A 286 4.39 -41.79 15.36
N CYS A 287 4.17 -40.50 15.11
CA CYS A 287 4.27 -39.90 13.78
C CYS A 287 5.71 -39.46 13.46
N LYS A 288 6.26 -39.96 12.35
CA LYS A 288 7.56 -39.57 11.81
C LYS A 288 7.38 -38.79 10.51
N ASN A 289 7.92 -37.56 10.48
CA ASN A 289 7.93 -36.73 9.27
C ASN A 289 8.88 -37.34 8.23
N GLN A 290 8.44 -37.43 6.97
CA GLN A 290 9.25 -37.85 5.83
C GLN A 290 9.18 -36.76 4.75
N SER A 291 10.19 -36.66 3.89
CA SER A 291 10.38 -35.53 2.97
C SER A 291 9.14 -35.15 2.15
N GLU A 292 8.31 -36.12 1.76
CA GLU A 292 7.05 -35.87 1.04
C GLU A 292 5.78 -36.31 1.80
N THR A 293 5.90 -37.00 2.95
CA THR A 293 4.76 -37.62 3.63
C THR A 293 4.97 -37.79 5.14
N TYR A 294 4.18 -38.64 5.79
CA TYR A 294 4.42 -39.09 7.17
C TYR A 294 4.33 -40.61 7.25
N LEU A 295 4.99 -41.17 8.26
CA LEU A 295 4.91 -42.58 8.63
C LEU A 295 4.41 -42.69 10.08
N CYS A 296 3.34 -43.45 10.30
CA CYS A 296 2.87 -43.79 11.64
C CYS A 296 3.52 -45.10 12.09
N SER A 297 4.14 -45.09 13.28
CA SER A 297 4.72 -46.29 13.90
C SER A 297 3.63 -46.91 14.79
N CYS A 298 2.92 -47.91 14.28
CA CYS A 298 1.76 -48.48 14.97
C CYS A 298 2.16 -49.27 16.23
N PRO A 299 1.49 -49.04 17.39
CA PRO A 299 1.63 -49.89 18.56
C PRO A 299 1.16 -51.32 18.28
N SER A 300 1.64 -52.27 19.07
CA SER A 300 1.18 -53.66 19.02
C SER A 300 -0.34 -53.72 19.13
N GLY A 301 -0.99 -54.39 18.18
CA GLY A 301 -2.45 -54.43 18.10
C GLY A 301 -3.08 -53.41 17.15
N TYR A 302 -2.30 -52.59 16.43
CA TYR A 302 -2.82 -51.67 15.41
C TYR A 302 -2.09 -51.78 14.06
N THR A 303 -2.79 -51.43 12.99
CA THR A 303 -2.34 -51.42 11.59
C THR A 303 -3.14 -50.36 10.80
N GLY A 304 -2.84 -50.21 9.50
CA GLY A 304 -3.36 -49.14 8.65
C GLY A 304 -2.40 -47.96 8.55
N ARG A 305 -2.65 -47.06 7.58
CA ARG A 305 -1.74 -45.93 7.28
C ARG A 305 -1.59 -44.98 8.47
N ASN A 306 -2.68 -44.82 9.23
CA ASN A 306 -2.80 -43.95 10.38
C ASN A 306 -2.84 -44.75 11.70
N CYS A 307 -2.60 -46.07 11.65
CA CYS A 307 -2.79 -46.98 12.78
C CYS A 307 -4.24 -47.00 13.33
N GLU A 308 -5.20 -46.71 12.46
CA GLU A 308 -6.63 -46.61 12.73
C GLU A 308 -7.32 -47.96 12.93
N THR A 309 -6.70 -49.06 12.48
CA THR A 309 -7.30 -50.40 12.44
C THR A 309 -6.71 -51.29 13.53
N GLU A 310 -7.53 -51.97 14.34
CA GLU A 310 -7.04 -53.04 15.23
C GLU A 310 -6.42 -54.18 14.42
N SER A 311 -5.37 -54.85 14.92
CA SER A 311 -4.74 -56.02 14.27
C SER A 311 -5.62 -57.27 14.37
N CYS A 312 -5.48 -58.23 13.46
CA CYS A 312 -6.08 -59.56 13.64
C CYS A 312 -5.52 -60.27 14.89
N SER A 313 -4.26 -60.00 15.27
CA SER A 313 -3.60 -60.62 16.42
C SER A 313 -4.18 -60.24 17.79
N THR A 314 -5.05 -59.23 17.84
CA THR A 314 -5.74 -58.79 19.06
C THR A 314 -7.22 -59.17 19.10
N LEU A 315 -7.77 -59.72 18.01
CA LEU A 315 -9.14 -60.24 18.00
C LEU A 315 -9.18 -61.60 18.70
N SER A 316 -10.11 -61.77 19.64
CA SER A 316 -10.45 -63.08 20.17
C SER A 316 -11.20 -63.87 19.09
N TYR A 317 -10.73 -65.07 18.77
CA TYR A 317 -11.36 -65.96 17.80
C TYR A 317 -11.23 -67.43 18.20
N GLU A 318 -12.17 -68.25 17.75
CA GLU A 318 -12.10 -69.72 17.85
C GLU A 318 -11.53 -70.34 16.56
N VAL A 319 -10.95 -71.54 16.67
CA VAL A 319 -10.33 -72.25 15.55
C VAL A 319 -11.23 -73.40 15.09
N LEU A 320 -11.51 -73.43 13.80
CA LEU A 320 -12.21 -74.49 13.09
C LEU A 320 -11.18 -75.37 12.39
N ASP A 321 -10.69 -76.40 13.08
CA ASP A 321 -9.65 -77.34 12.64
C ASP A 321 -10.18 -78.76 12.36
N GLN A 322 -11.48 -78.98 12.60
CA GLN A 322 -12.06 -80.32 12.64
C GLN A 322 -12.16 -80.88 11.22
N ALA A 323 -11.47 -82.00 10.98
CA ALA A 323 -11.23 -82.55 9.65
C ALA A 323 -12.50 -82.85 8.83
N TRP A 324 -13.65 -83.06 9.46
CA TRP A 324 -14.90 -83.28 8.73
C TRP A 324 -15.30 -82.10 7.83
N ARG A 325 -14.83 -80.87 8.10
CA ARG A 325 -15.16 -79.66 7.31
C ARG A 325 -14.59 -79.63 5.89
N SER A 326 -13.73 -80.57 5.50
CA SER A 326 -13.27 -80.77 4.11
C SER A 326 -13.69 -82.13 3.51
N LEU A 327 -14.26 -83.03 4.31
CA LEU A 327 -14.67 -84.35 3.84
C LEU A 327 -16.04 -84.32 3.16
N ASN A 328 -16.30 -85.27 2.27
CA ASN A 328 -17.66 -85.51 1.78
C ASN A 328 -18.54 -86.05 2.91
N PHE A 329 -19.79 -85.63 2.96
CA PHE A 329 -20.77 -86.20 3.88
C PHE A 329 -21.10 -87.62 3.44
N THR A 330 -20.88 -88.58 4.33
CA THR A 330 -21.25 -89.98 4.15
C THR A 330 -22.33 -90.37 5.14
N VAL A 331 -23.36 -91.09 4.70
CA VAL A 331 -24.46 -91.60 5.56
C VAL A 331 -24.01 -92.79 6.44
N VAL A 332 -22.71 -92.90 6.72
CA VAL A 332 -22.14 -93.92 7.59
C VAL A 332 -22.13 -93.33 9.00
N ASP A 333 -22.66 -94.09 9.96
CA ASP A 333 -22.83 -93.75 11.38
C ASP A 333 -23.91 -92.70 11.74
N GLY A 334 -24.47 -91.98 10.77
CA GLY A 334 -25.74 -91.25 10.94
C GLY A 334 -25.68 -89.96 11.76
N GLU A 335 -24.50 -89.52 12.19
CA GLU A 335 -24.29 -88.19 12.77
C GLU A 335 -23.99 -87.15 11.68
N GLU A 336 -24.90 -86.20 11.51
CA GLU A 336 -24.72 -85.06 10.63
C GLU A 336 -24.09 -83.89 11.38
N HIS A 337 -22.94 -83.41 10.90
CA HIS A 337 -22.25 -82.31 11.54
C HIS A 337 -22.87 -80.95 11.19
N CYS A 338 -23.01 -80.08 12.21
CA CYS A 338 -23.63 -78.77 12.04
C CYS A 338 -23.17 -77.71 13.04
N ASP A 339 -23.19 -76.46 12.59
CA ASP A 339 -22.71 -75.29 13.35
C ASP A 339 -23.86 -74.61 14.12
N LYS A 340 -24.59 -75.44 14.88
CA LYS A 340 -25.78 -75.03 15.65
C LYS A 340 -25.63 -75.21 17.16
N VAL A 341 -25.07 -76.34 17.60
CA VAL A 341 -24.98 -76.69 19.03
C VAL A 341 -23.70 -76.11 19.61
N GLY A 342 -23.82 -75.29 20.67
CA GLY A 342 -22.67 -74.63 21.31
C GLY A 342 -22.08 -73.45 20.52
N TRP A 343 -22.61 -73.13 19.34
CA TRP A 343 -22.14 -72.01 18.52
C TRP A 343 -22.54 -70.65 19.10
N VAL A 344 -21.65 -69.66 19.01
CA VAL A 344 -21.89 -68.28 19.42
C VAL A 344 -21.45 -67.31 18.33
N THR A 345 -22.07 -66.14 18.25
CA THR A 345 -21.70 -65.14 17.23
C THR A 345 -20.37 -64.48 17.61
N GLN A 346 -19.26 -64.93 17.01
CA GLN A 346 -17.93 -64.38 17.22
C GLN A 346 -17.03 -64.58 15.99
N TRP A 347 -15.75 -64.23 16.11
CA TRP A 347 -14.74 -64.51 15.09
C TRP A 347 -14.29 -65.97 15.12
N TYR A 348 -14.15 -66.55 13.93
CA TYR A 348 -13.68 -67.90 13.68
C TYR A 348 -12.55 -67.91 12.63
N ARG A 349 -11.57 -68.80 12.80
CA ARG A 349 -10.47 -69.05 11.85
C ARG A 349 -10.48 -70.50 11.40
N PHE A 350 -10.48 -70.76 10.09
CA PHE A 350 -10.23 -72.11 9.57
C PHE A 350 -8.75 -72.46 9.66
N SER A 351 -8.43 -73.70 10.05
CA SER A 351 -7.05 -74.21 10.02
C SER A 351 -6.99 -75.73 9.82
N GLY A 352 -5.77 -76.29 9.78
CA GLY A 352 -5.56 -77.73 9.73
C GLY A 352 -6.17 -78.36 8.48
N ALA A 353 -6.85 -79.49 8.67
CA ALA A 353 -7.50 -80.23 7.58
C ALA A 353 -8.73 -79.52 7.00
N ALA A 354 -9.23 -78.44 7.61
CA ALA A 354 -10.31 -77.61 7.07
C ALA A 354 -9.80 -76.44 6.19
N GLY A 355 -8.49 -76.38 5.89
CA GLY A 355 -7.90 -75.30 5.12
C GLY A 355 -7.80 -73.98 5.90
N ILE A 356 -7.51 -72.86 5.22
CA ILE A 356 -7.29 -71.55 5.86
C ILE A 356 -8.36 -70.49 5.56
N LYS A 357 -9.36 -70.85 4.76
CA LYS A 357 -10.42 -69.96 4.28
C LYS A 357 -11.66 -70.77 3.86
N MET A 358 -12.82 -70.12 3.87
CA MET A 358 -14.06 -70.66 3.32
C MET A 358 -14.06 -70.59 1.79
N PRO A 359 -14.71 -71.55 1.09
CA PRO A 359 -14.92 -71.49 -0.35
C PRO A 359 -15.60 -70.19 -0.77
N ASN A 360 -15.20 -69.64 -1.92
CA ASN A 360 -15.89 -68.49 -2.54
C ASN A 360 -16.67 -68.85 -3.81
N TRP A 361 -16.93 -70.14 -4.00
CA TRP A 361 -17.74 -70.72 -5.08
C TRP A 361 -18.86 -71.57 -4.50
N CYS A 362 -19.87 -71.87 -5.32
CA CYS A 362 -20.99 -72.72 -4.94
C CYS A 362 -20.52 -74.14 -4.62
N VAL A 363 -20.67 -74.55 -3.36
CA VAL A 363 -20.31 -75.90 -2.92
C VAL A 363 -21.51 -76.83 -3.17
N PRO A 364 -21.33 -78.02 -3.76
CA PRO A 364 -22.43 -78.97 -3.93
C PRO A 364 -22.93 -79.52 -2.59
N THR A 365 -24.16 -80.00 -2.55
CA THR A 365 -24.71 -80.74 -1.39
C THR A 365 -23.89 -81.99 -1.06
N HIS A 366 -23.86 -82.39 0.21
CA HIS A 366 -23.10 -83.53 0.75
C HIS A 366 -21.57 -83.36 0.74
N HIS A 367 -21.09 -82.13 0.93
CA HIS A 367 -19.67 -81.82 1.13
C HIS A 367 -19.44 -81.23 2.54
N CYS A 368 -18.17 -81.03 2.90
CA CYS A 368 -17.77 -80.36 4.15
C CYS A 368 -18.40 -80.99 5.42
N GLY A 369 -18.61 -82.31 5.40
CA GLY A 369 -19.18 -83.11 6.49
C GLY A 369 -20.66 -82.88 6.80
N THR A 370 -21.41 -82.19 5.92
CA THR A 370 -22.82 -81.82 6.13
C THR A 370 -23.66 -81.98 4.87
N HIS A 371 -24.99 -82.01 4.97
CA HIS A 371 -25.86 -82.09 3.78
C HIS A 371 -25.84 -80.79 2.95
N ALA A 372 -25.91 -79.62 3.58
CA ALA A 372 -25.92 -78.31 2.92
C ALA A 372 -24.77 -77.42 3.40
N PRO A 373 -23.61 -77.42 2.70
CA PRO A 373 -22.46 -76.63 3.09
C PRO A 373 -22.75 -75.13 3.01
N VAL A 374 -22.06 -74.35 3.84
CA VAL A 374 -22.11 -72.89 3.83
C VAL A 374 -20.78 -72.30 3.38
N TRP A 375 -20.80 -71.46 2.35
CA TRP A 375 -19.64 -70.83 1.72
C TRP A 375 -19.79 -69.31 1.62
N ILE A 376 -18.73 -68.57 1.28
CA ILE A 376 -18.79 -67.10 1.10
C ILE A 376 -19.26 -66.72 -0.29
N ASN A 377 -20.20 -65.79 -0.39
CA ASN A 377 -20.64 -65.22 -1.65
C ASN A 377 -19.71 -64.08 -2.08
N GLY A 378 -19.04 -64.26 -3.23
CA GLY A 378 -18.13 -63.26 -3.80
C GLY A 378 -16.71 -63.33 -3.23
N SER A 379 -15.85 -62.43 -3.72
CA SER A 379 -14.41 -62.45 -3.44
C SER A 379 -14.07 -62.27 -1.96
N ASN A 380 -13.11 -63.07 -1.48
CA ASN A 380 -12.42 -62.82 -0.22
C ASN A 380 -11.75 -61.43 -0.24
N PRO A 381 -11.75 -60.68 0.88
CA PRO A 381 -11.11 -59.36 0.99
C PRO A 381 -9.59 -59.40 0.74
N VAL A 382 -9.01 -58.27 0.32
CA VAL A 382 -7.55 -58.06 0.33
C VAL A 382 -7.05 -57.62 1.71
N PRO A 383 -5.74 -57.69 2.05
CA PRO A 383 -5.24 -57.28 3.37
C PRO A 383 -5.48 -55.81 3.72
N GLU A 384 -5.65 -54.95 2.71
CA GLU A 384 -5.97 -53.53 2.86
C GLU A 384 -7.47 -53.28 3.13
N ASP A 385 -8.33 -54.28 2.87
CA ASP A 385 -9.73 -54.22 3.25
C ASP A 385 -9.86 -54.41 4.76
N PHE A 386 -10.71 -53.60 5.38
CA PHE A 386 -11.17 -53.79 6.75
C PHE A 386 -12.00 -55.09 6.87
N ALA A 387 -12.60 -55.34 8.05
CA ALA A 387 -13.66 -56.33 8.16
C ALA A 387 -14.83 -55.95 7.23
N VAL A 388 -14.98 -56.65 6.10
CA VAL A 388 -16.00 -56.39 5.09
C VAL A 388 -17.26 -57.23 5.37
N ASP A 389 -18.42 -56.60 5.21
CA ASP A 389 -19.67 -57.32 5.17
C ASP A 389 -19.75 -58.18 3.90
N ARG A 390 -20.25 -59.41 4.05
CA ARG A 390 -20.44 -60.43 3.02
C ARG A 390 -21.70 -61.21 3.32
N GLN A 391 -22.22 -61.90 2.33
CA GLN A 391 -23.19 -62.97 2.56
C GLN A 391 -22.47 -64.32 2.57
N ALA A 392 -22.84 -65.18 3.50
CA ALA A 392 -22.56 -66.60 3.41
C ALA A 392 -23.81 -67.32 2.90
N CYS A 393 -23.62 -68.27 1.98
CA CYS A 393 -24.66 -68.92 1.18
C CYS A 393 -24.69 -70.43 1.44
N ALA A 394 -25.89 -71.01 1.36
CA ALA A 394 -26.11 -72.46 1.35
C ALA A 394 -27.14 -72.85 0.28
N ASN A 395 -27.16 -74.13 -0.11
CA ASN A 395 -28.13 -74.71 -1.05
C ASN A 395 -28.71 -76.03 -0.55
N TRP A 396 -29.87 -76.38 -1.09
CA TRP A 396 -30.50 -77.71 -0.99
C TRP A 396 -30.92 -78.10 -2.41
N GLY A 397 -30.01 -78.74 -3.16
CA GLY A 397 -30.20 -79.09 -4.57
C GLY A 397 -29.37 -78.24 -5.55
N SER A 398 -29.92 -77.98 -6.74
CA SER A 398 -29.20 -77.37 -7.87
C SER A 398 -28.91 -75.87 -7.73
N ASP A 399 -29.73 -75.16 -6.95
CA ASP A 399 -29.74 -73.69 -6.95
C ASP A 399 -28.76 -73.15 -5.91
N CYS A 400 -27.68 -72.54 -6.40
CA CYS A 400 -26.64 -71.93 -5.58
C CYS A 400 -27.18 -70.72 -4.79
N CYS A 401 -26.97 -70.72 -3.47
CA CYS A 401 -27.44 -69.67 -2.55
C CYS A 401 -28.96 -69.54 -2.43
N ASN A 402 -29.67 -70.66 -2.23
CA ASN A 402 -31.10 -70.65 -1.90
C ASN A 402 -31.39 -70.21 -0.44
N TRP A 403 -30.37 -70.21 0.42
CA TRP A 403 -30.39 -69.55 1.73
C TRP A 403 -29.11 -68.73 1.91
N SER A 404 -29.22 -67.58 2.57
CA SER A 404 -28.06 -66.77 2.94
C SER A 404 -28.21 -66.15 4.33
N LEU A 405 -27.06 -65.73 4.87
CA LEU A 405 -26.92 -64.97 6.10
C LEU A 405 -25.86 -63.88 5.92
N ASP A 406 -25.93 -62.81 6.70
CA ASP A 406 -24.88 -61.79 6.71
C ASP A 406 -23.75 -62.20 7.66
N VAL A 407 -22.51 -62.04 7.21
CA VAL A 407 -21.27 -62.33 7.93
C VAL A 407 -20.26 -61.21 7.70
N LYS A 408 -19.22 -61.13 8.55
CA LYS A 408 -18.04 -60.30 8.25
C LYS A 408 -16.85 -61.17 7.91
N VAL A 409 -16.07 -60.77 6.92
CA VAL A 409 -14.81 -61.43 6.55
C VAL A 409 -13.68 -60.44 6.72
N ARG A 410 -12.56 -60.89 7.28
CA ARG A 410 -11.35 -60.09 7.44
C ARG A 410 -10.15 -60.88 6.94
N ASN A 411 -9.34 -60.28 6.07
CA ASN A 411 -8.06 -60.83 5.66
C ASN A 411 -6.98 -60.47 6.69
N CYS A 412 -6.20 -61.45 7.12
CA CYS A 412 -5.12 -61.31 8.09
C CYS A 412 -3.74 -61.62 7.49
N VAL A 413 -3.62 -61.55 6.15
CA VAL A 413 -2.48 -61.94 5.32
C VAL A 413 -2.27 -63.46 5.25
N ASP A 414 -2.04 -64.15 6.36
CA ASP A 414 -1.78 -65.60 6.40
C ASP A 414 -3.03 -66.47 6.69
N TYR A 415 -4.16 -65.85 7.04
CA TYR A 415 -5.45 -66.49 7.26
C TYR A 415 -6.60 -65.49 7.08
N PHE A 416 -7.83 -66.01 7.15
CA PHE A 416 -9.04 -65.21 7.22
C PHE A 416 -9.74 -65.40 8.57
N LEU A 417 -10.30 -64.32 9.09
CA LEU A 417 -11.24 -64.34 10.20
C LEU A 417 -12.66 -64.11 9.68
N TYR A 418 -13.59 -64.92 10.17
CA TYR A 418 -14.99 -64.92 9.79
C TYR A 418 -15.85 -64.65 11.02
N TYR A 419 -16.64 -63.58 11.02
CA TYR A 419 -17.61 -63.29 12.09
C TYR A 419 -18.90 -64.03 11.76
N LEU A 420 -19.11 -65.20 12.38
CA LEU A 420 -20.11 -66.18 11.98
C LEU A 420 -21.19 -66.36 13.05
N PRO A 421 -22.48 -66.10 12.77
CA PRO A 421 -23.57 -66.39 13.69
C PRO A 421 -23.93 -67.89 13.71
N PRO A 422 -24.66 -68.37 14.73
CA PRO A 422 -25.17 -69.74 14.80
C PRO A 422 -26.10 -70.09 13.64
N ILE A 423 -25.98 -71.31 13.10
CA ILE A 423 -26.87 -71.77 12.03
C ILE A 423 -28.16 -72.37 12.61
N THR A 424 -29.31 -72.13 11.95
CA THR A 424 -30.64 -72.42 12.51
C THR A 424 -31.08 -73.88 12.35
N LYS A 425 -30.50 -74.64 11.41
CA LYS A 425 -30.83 -76.05 11.11
C LYS A 425 -29.59 -76.93 11.25
N CYS A 426 -29.79 -78.18 11.67
CA CYS A 426 -28.71 -79.17 11.85
C CYS A 426 -28.17 -79.77 10.54
N HIS A 427 -28.56 -79.22 9.38
CA HIS A 427 -28.13 -79.70 8.07
C HIS A 427 -27.10 -78.78 7.41
N LEU A 428 -26.59 -77.80 8.16
CA LEU A 428 -25.71 -76.76 7.66
C LEU A 428 -24.48 -76.61 8.55
N ALA A 429 -23.33 -76.44 7.91
CA ALA A 429 -22.04 -76.15 8.53
C ALA A 429 -21.21 -75.25 7.60
N TYR A 430 -20.40 -74.38 8.19
CA TYR A 430 -19.46 -73.54 7.47
C TYR A 430 -18.31 -74.40 6.90
N CYS A 431 -18.20 -74.39 5.58
CA CYS A 431 -17.22 -75.17 4.84
C CYS A 431 -15.86 -74.46 4.80
N GLY A 432 -14.77 -75.25 4.82
CA GLY A 432 -13.42 -74.77 4.56
C GLY A 432 -12.81 -75.39 3.29
N GLU A 433 -11.92 -74.69 2.60
CA GLU A 433 -11.20 -75.17 1.40
C GLU A 433 -10.02 -76.11 1.73
N GLY A 434 -10.22 -77.07 2.65
CA GLY A 434 -9.19 -78.00 3.13
C GLY A 434 -8.91 -79.20 2.23
#